data_AF-A0A4R8UXS5-F1
#
_entry.id   AF-A0A4R8UXS5-F1
#
_cell.length_a   1.000
_cell.length_b   1.000
_cell.length_c   1.000
_cell.angle_alpha   90.00
_cell.angle_beta   90.00
_cell.angle_gamma   90.00
#
_symmetry.space_group_name_H-M   'P 1'
#
loop_
_entity.id
_entity.type
_entity.pdbx_description
1 polymer ?
#
loop_
_entity_poly.entity_id
_entity_poly.type
_entity_poly.pdbx_seq_one_letter_code
_entity_poly.pdbx_strand_id
1 'polypeptide(L)'
;MDDECIHGLEGQLCALCYPKVVTEPATPVKKTRAPKLSSLRDPLPTAATPAARTARPVRVAGAPRPVRAEKASTDNVGEQRVYHLTHISNLASILRDGRLCSNAALTARPAVDISAASTRETRRDARVADADRSVAEYVPFFLSPNATVWESVRAEQADPRLALDAHGSEAFDFVMLVSTVKTINDGLAALAAAPADATDDETPRVPSLVAVTNGDAAGTLTRFGATPATAERMLQTLRAESDGAMILEAELLVPDAVPMELITLIGVCNDNVRESVRGILKSSAFKPKVAVYPPWFHTSADPQ
;
A
#
# COMPACT_ATOMS: atom_id res chain seq x y z
N MET A 1 -18.22 14.37 7.98
CA MET A 1 -18.19 13.13 8.77
C MET A 1 -17.45 12.16 7.90
N ASP A 2 -16.15 12.10 8.13
CA ASP A 2 -15.21 11.42 7.24
C ASP A 2 -15.40 9.93 7.43
N ASP A 3 -15.86 9.26 6.36
CA ASP A 3 -16.10 7.81 6.31
C ASP A 3 -14.75 7.08 6.13
N GLU A 4 -13.72 7.52 6.85
CA GLU A 4 -12.36 7.02 6.78
C GLU A 4 -12.10 6.13 7.99
N CYS A 5 -11.72 4.87 7.75
CA CYS A 5 -11.46 3.94 8.84
C CYS A 5 -10.11 4.22 9.52
N ILE A 6 -9.89 3.63 10.70
CA ILE A 6 -8.65 3.75 11.49
C ILE A 6 -7.38 3.30 10.75
N HIS A 7 -7.53 2.54 9.66
CA HIS A 7 -6.44 2.06 8.82
C HIS A 7 -6.15 3.00 7.63
N GLY A 8 -6.79 4.17 7.56
CA GLY A 8 -6.58 5.18 6.51
C GLY A 8 -7.19 4.81 5.15
N LEU A 9 -8.14 3.88 5.12
CA LEU A 9 -8.91 3.49 3.93
C LEU A 9 -10.29 4.17 3.96
N GLU A 10 -10.69 4.75 2.84
CA GLU A 10 -11.98 5.42 2.66
C GLU A 10 -13.12 4.40 2.41
N GLY A 11 -14.26 4.58 3.08
CA GLY A 11 -15.47 3.79 2.91
C GLY A 11 -15.36 2.31 3.27
N GLN A 12 -16.12 1.46 2.59
CA GLN A 12 -16.18 0.00 2.81
C GLN A 12 -14.96 -0.78 2.25
N LEU A 13 -13.84 -0.09 2.01
CA LEU A 13 -12.63 -0.70 1.46
C LEU A 13 -11.83 -1.50 2.49
N CYS A 14 -12.07 -1.26 3.78
CA CYS A 14 -11.46 -2.02 4.87
C CYS A 14 -12.32 -3.22 5.26
N ALA A 15 -11.93 -4.44 4.89
CA ALA A 15 -12.65 -5.66 5.25
C ALA A 15 -12.66 -5.96 6.76
N LEU A 16 -11.68 -5.43 7.51
CA LEU A 16 -11.60 -5.53 8.96
C LEU A 16 -12.60 -4.59 9.66
N CYS A 17 -12.77 -3.35 9.17
CA CYS A 17 -13.73 -2.39 9.73
C CYS A 17 -15.15 -2.61 9.20
N TYR A 18 -15.29 -3.18 8.00
CA TYR A 18 -16.59 -3.44 7.34
C TYR A 18 -16.67 -4.90 6.86
N PRO A 19 -16.76 -5.87 7.79
CA PRO A 19 -16.88 -7.28 7.43
C PRO A 19 -18.17 -7.51 6.62
N LYS A 20 -18.05 -8.16 5.46
CA LYS A 20 -19.21 -8.48 4.62
C LYS A 20 -20.14 -9.43 5.37
N VAL A 21 -21.38 -9.00 5.56
CA VAL A 21 -22.43 -9.82 6.19
C VAL A 21 -22.69 -11.04 5.30
N VAL A 22 -22.33 -12.21 5.80
CA VAL A 22 -22.67 -13.49 5.17
C VAL A 22 -24.18 -13.67 5.30
N THR A 23 -24.90 -13.48 4.20
CA THR A 23 -26.33 -13.75 4.15
C THR A 23 -26.52 -15.26 4.11
N GLU A 24 -27.06 -15.82 5.18
CA GLU A 24 -27.44 -17.24 5.22
C GLU A 24 -28.45 -17.55 4.10
N PRO A 25 -28.29 -18.66 3.36
CA PRO A 25 -29.20 -18.99 2.29
C PRO A 25 -30.59 -19.33 2.85
N ALA A 26 -31.59 -18.54 2.45
CA ALA A 26 -32.99 -18.76 2.79
C ALA A 26 -33.44 -20.19 2.47
N THR A 27 -34.16 -20.79 3.41
CA THR A 27 -34.73 -22.14 3.31
C THR A 27 -35.66 -22.29 2.10
N PRO A 28 -35.59 -23.40 1.35
CA PRO A 28 -36.36 -23.56 0.12
C PRO A 28 -37.84 -23.83 0.41
N VAL A 29 -38.71 -22.91 -0.01
CA VAL A 29 -40.17 -23.08 0.00
C VAL A 29 -40.56 -24.19 -1.00
N LYS A 30 -41.22 -25.25 -0.50
CA LYS A 30 -41.79 -26.33 -1.32
C LYS A 30 -42.88 -25.76 -2.24
N LYS A 31 -42.66 -25.79 -3.55
CA LYS A 31 -43.72 -25.56 -4.54
C LYS A 31 -44.52 -26.85 -4.75
N THR A 32 -45.83 -26.76 -4.55
CA THR A 32 -46.84 -27.78 -4.81
C THR A 32 -46.93 -28.10 -6.31
N ARG A 33 -47.06 -29.39 -6.62
CA ARG A 33 -47.10 -29.94 -7.99
C ARG A 33 -48.55 -29.92 -8.51
N ALA A 34 -48.76 -29.33 -9.69
CA ALA A 34 -50.03 -29.45 -10.43
C ALA A 34 -50.05 -30.74 -11.30
N PRO A 35 -51.22 -31.36 -11.54
CA PRO A 35 -51.31 -32.69 -12.13
C PRO A 35 -51.21 -32.70 -13.66
N LYS A 36 -50.75 -33.84 -14.19
CA LYS A 36 -50.64 -34.16 -15.62
C LYS A 36 -52.00 -34.48 -16.21
N LEU A 37 -52.22 -34.06 -17.47
CA LEU A 37 -53.20 -34.63 -18.37
C LEU A 37 -52.51 -35.18 -19.63
N SER A 38 -52.97 -36.35 -20.01
CA SER A 38 -52.52 -37.29 -21.05
C SER A 38 -52.97 -36.90 -22.46
N SER A 39 -52.21 -37.29 -23.48
CA SER A 39 -52.79 -37.78 -24.74
C SER A 39 -51.79 -38.63 -25.53
N LEU A 40 -52.37 -39.63 -26.21
CA LEU A 40 -51.79 -40.78 -26.90
C LEU A 40 -51.45 -40.47 -28.37
N ARG A 41 -50.40 -41.11 -28.91
CA ARG A 41 -50.41 -41.93 -30.16
C ARG A 41 -49.01 -42.07 -30.77
N ASP A 42 -48.61 -43.32 -30.98
CA ASP A 42 -47.67 -43.81 -32.00
C ASP A 42 -48.48 -44.18 -33.28
N PRO A 43 -47.92 -44.17 -34.52
CA PRO A 43 -46.92 -45.19 -34.95
C PRO A 43 -45.86 -44.81 -36.01
N LEU A 44 -44.66 -45.41 -35.88
CA LEU A 44 -43.73 -46.08 -36.85
C LEU A 44 -43.35 -45.42 -38.23
N PRO A 45 -42.34 -45.94 -38.98
CA PRO A 45 -41.00 -45.35 -39.08
C PRO A 45 -40.62 -44.91 -40.51
N THR A 46 -39.83 -43.85 -40.66
CA THR A 46 -39.15 -43.59 -41.94
C THR A 46 -37.73 -43.08 -41.70
N ALA A 47 -36.79 -43.78 -42.31
CA ALA A 47 -35.37 -43.46 -42.32
C ALA A 47 -35.11 -42.11 -43.02
N ALA A 48 -34.40 -41.22 -42.34
CA ALA A 48 -33.67 -40.13 -42.95
C ALA A 48 -32.52 -39.73 -42.03
N THR A 49 -31.29 -39.92 -42.50
CA THR A 49 -30.06 -39.43 -41.87
C THR A 49 -30.02 -37.91 -41.96
N PRO A 50 -29.67 -37.19 -40.88
CA PRO A 50 -28.83 -36.01 -41.09
C PRO A 50 -27.69 -35.87 -40.06
N ALA A 51 -26.55 -35.44 -40.59
CA ALA A 51 -25.47 -34.64 -40.02
C ALA A 51 -25.27 -34.64 -38.48
N ALA A 52 -24.06 -35.04 -38.09
CA ALA A 52 -23.51 -34.95 -36.73
C ALA A 52 -23.69 -33.53 -36.15
N ARG A 53 -24.72 -33.36 -35.32
CA ARG A 53 -24.84 -32.25 -34.38
C ARG A 53 -24.04 -32.61 -33.14
N THR A 54 -23.11 -31.74 -32.80
CA THR A 54 -22.34 -31.76 -31.56
C THR A 54 -23.23 -32.03 -30.36
N ALA A 55 -22.92 -33.11 -29.63
CA ALA A 55 -23.65 -33.51 -28.45
C ALA A 55 -23.59 -32.39 -27.40
N ARG A 56 -24.76 -31.90 -26.97
CA ARG A 56 -24.88 -31.08 -25.77
C ARG A 56 -24.48 -31.92 -24.55
N PRO A 57 -23.64 -31.43 -23.65
CA PRO A 57 -23.30 -32.19 -22.45
C PRO A 57 -24.55 -32.33 -21.57
N VAL A 58 -24.87 -33.58 -21.23
CA VAL A 58 -25.87 -33.94 -20.22
C VAL A 58 -25.36 -33.43 -18.88
N ARG A 59 -26.10 -32.51 -18.25
CA ARG A 59 -25.78 -32.03 -16.90
C ARG A 59 -26.24 -33.08 -15.90
N VAL A 60 -25.29 -33.66 -15.17
CA VAL A 60 -25.56 -34.52 -14.01
C VAL A 60 -26.14 -33.65 -12.89
N ALA A 61 -27.30 -34.04 -12.35
CA ALA A 61 -27.87 -33.38 -11.17
C ALA A 61 -26.96 -33.64 -9.97
N GLY A 62 -26.30 -32.59 -9.46
CA GLY A 62 -25.42 -32.65 -8.29
C GLY A 62 -24.02 -32.04 -8.46
N ALA A 63 -23.65 -31.53 -9.64
CA ALA A 63 -22.37 -30.83 -9.80
C ALA A 63 -22.39 -29.47 -9.07
N PRO A 64 -21.38 -29.15 -8.23
CA PRO A 64 -21.29 -27.84 -7.60
C PRO A 64 -21.22 -26.77 -8.69
N ARG A 65 -22.08 -25.76 -8.57
CA ARG A 65 -22.11 -24.61 -9.46
C ARG A 65 -20.72 -23.96 -9.39
N PRO A 66 -20.02 -23.69 -10.51
CA PRO A 66 -18.79 -22.92 -10.43
C PRO A 66 -19.15 -21.61 -9.74
N VAL A 67 -18.51 -21.38 -8.59
CA VAL A 67 -18.60 -20.10 -7.89
C VAL A 67 -18.11 -19.11 -8.94
N ARG A 68 -19.04 -18.29 -9.44
CA ARG A 68 -18.71 -17.21 -10.34
C ARG A 68 -17.75 -16.36 -9.53
N ALA A 69 -16.47 -16.38 -9.87
CA ALA A 69 -15.50 -15.44 -9.32
C ALA A 69 -16.18 -14.08 -9.42
N GLU A 70 -16.53 -13.51 -8.27
CA GLU A 70 -17.01 -12.15 -8.22
C GLU A 70 -15.96 -11.35 -8.97
N LYS A 71 -16.40 -10.57 -9.95
CA LYS A 71 -15.52 -9.69 -10.69
C LYS A 71 -14.80 -8.90 -9.60
N ALA A 72 -13.50 -9.14 -9.43
CA ALA A 72 -12.70 -8.40 -8.47
C ALA A 72 -13.08 -6.94 -8.67
N SER A 73 -13.57 -6.29 -7.61
CA SER A 73 -13.62 -4.83 -7.63
C SER A 73 -12.25 -4.42 -8.15
N THR A 74 -12.21 -3.58 -9.18
CA THR A 74 -10.97 -2.98 -9.64
C THR A 74 -10.46 -2.16 -8.46
N ASP A 75 -9.75 -2.83 -7.57
CA ASP A 75 -9.25 -2.28 -6.32
C ASP A 75 -8.26 -1.22 -6.75
N ASN A 76 -8.70 0.03 -6.67
CA ASN A 76 -7.91 1.15 -7.11
C ASN A 76 -6.80 1.34 -6.09
N VAL A 77 -5.67 0.66 -6.34
CA VAL A 77 -4.49 0.76 -5.49
C VAL A 77 -3.81 2.12 -5.59
N GLY A 78 -4.14 2.91 -6.62
CA GLY A 78 -3.60 4.25 -6.83
C GLY A 78 -3.90 5.20 -5.67
N GLU A 79 -5.10 5.12 -5.08
CA GLU A 79 -5.48 5.97 -3.96
C GLU A 79 -4.95 5.46 -2.61
N GLN A 80 -4.12 4.40 -2.58
CA GLN A 80 -3.49 4.00 -1.32
C GLN A 80 -2.63 5.14 -0.81
N ARG A 81 -2.85 5.53 0.45
CA ARG A 81 -1.92 6.40 1.13
C ARG A 81 -0.67 5.65 1.52
N VAL A 82 0.45 6.35 1.43
CA VAL A 82 1.77 5.86 1.82
C VAL A 82 2.40 6.84 2.79
N TYR A 83 3.11 6.33 3.78
CA TYR A 83 3.51 7.09 4.97
C TYR A 83 5.01 7.02 5.17
N HIS A 84 5.70 8.15 5.12
CA HIS A 84 7.10 8.23 5.51
C HIS A 84 7.22 8.87 6.88
N LEU A 85 7.79 8.13 7.83
CA LEU A 85 8.02 8.56 9.20
C LEU A 85 9.36 9.29 9.31
N THR A 86 9.36 10.49 9.89
CA THR A 86 10.60 11.21 10.23
C THR A 86 10.43 12.04 11.49
N HIS A 87 11.54 12.30 12.19
CA HIS A 87 11.59 13.26 13.29
C HIS A 87 11.38 14.70 12.79
N ILE A 88 10.70 15.54 13.57
CA ILE A 88 10.37 16.94 13.22
C ILE A 88 11.62 17.79 12.96
N SER A 89 12.70 17.58 13.73
CA SER A 89 14.00 18.25 13.55
C SER A 89 14.63 18.06 12.16
N ASN A 90 14.26 17.00 11.43
CA ASN A 90 14.76 16.75 10.07
C ASN A 90 14.02 17.57 9.01
N LEU A 91 12.83 18.09 9.34
CA LEU A 91 11.95 18.73 8.36
C LEU A 91 12.60 19.97 7.73
N ALA A 92 13.31 20.78 8.52
CA ALA A 92 13.97 21.98 8.00
C ALA A 92 15.05 21.66 6.95
N SER A 93 15.81 20.56 7.11
CA SER A 93 16.78 20.13 6.08
C SER A 93 16.10 19.56 4.86
N ILE A 94 15.11 18.68 5.04
CA ILE A 94 14.35 18.09 3.93
C ILE A 94 13.72 19.19 3.06
N LEU A 95 13.15 20.23 3.67
CA LEU A 95 12.57 21.37 2.95
C LEU A 95 13.60 22.22 2.23
N ARG A 96 14.81 22.35 2.78
CA ARG A 96 15.91 23.10 2.14
C ARG A 96 16.40 22.37 0.89
N ASP A 97 16.48 21.04 0.96
CA ASP A 97 16.92 20.19 -0.16
C ASP A 97 15.80 20.02 -1.21
N GLY A 98 14.56 20.36 -0.85
CA GLY A 98 13.37 20.26 -1.70
C GLY A 98 12.95 18.82 -2.01
N ARG A 99 13.60 17.84 -1.39
CA ARG A 99 13.40 16.41 -1.64
C ARG A 99 13.72 15.59 -0.40
N LEU A 100 13.07 14.45 -0.29
CA LEU A 100 13.39 13.39 0.66
C LEU A 100 14.33 12.40 -0.02
N CYS A 101 15.57 12.26 0.45
CA CYS A 101 16.58 11.40 -0.17
C CYS A 101 16.58 9.98 0.41
N SER A 102 16.90 9.01 -0.44
CA SER A 102 17.25 7.65 0.00
C SER A 102 18.53 7.67 0.83
N ASN A 103 18.73 6.64 1.66
CA ASN A 103 19.91 6.60 2.53
C ASN A 103 21.23 6.60 1.74
N ALA A 104 21.28 5.96 0.56
CA ALA A 104 22.46 5.96 -0.30
C ALA A 104 22.74 7.33 -0.95
N ALA A 105 21.70 8.15 -1.17
CA ALA A 105 21.83 9.48 -1.74
C ALA A 105 22.15 10.59 -0.70
N LEU A 106 22.13 10.27 0.60
CA LEU A 106 22.45 11.23 1.66
C LEU A 106 23.94 11.58 1.66
N THR A 107 24.25 12.87 1.55
CA THR A 107 25.62 13.41 1.70
C THR A 107 25.98 13.71 3.16
N ALA A 108 24.98 13.92 4.01
CA ALA A 108 25.10 14.13 5.44
C ALA A 108 24.00 13.35 6.19
N ARG A 109 24.29 12.92 7.42
CA ARG A 109 23.26 12.29 8.27
C ARG A 109 22.18 13.32 8.65
N PRO A 110 20.92 12.89 8.80
CA PRO A 110 19.86 13.75 9.34
C PRO A 110 20.19 14.19 10.77
N ALA A 111 19.55 15.26 11.24
CA ALA A 111 19.72 15.77 12.60
C ALA A 111 19.34 14.71 13.66
N VAL A 112 18.26 13.96 13.39
CA VAL A 112 17.88 12.77 14.14
C VAL A 112 17.76 11.61 13.17
N ASP A 113 18.67 10.66 13.31
CA ASP A 113 18.73 9.44 12.50
C ASP A 113 17.99 8.31 13.19
N ILE A 114 16.74 8.09 12.77
CA ILE A 114 15.83 7.16 13.46
C ILE A 114 16.14 5.70 13.14
N SER A 115 16.93 5.42 12.11
CA SER A 115 17.30 4.06 11.70
C SER A 115 18.50 3.58 12.52
N ALA A 116 18.57 2.29 12.86
CA ALA A 116 19.79 1.71 13.43
C ALA A 116 20.89 1.54 12.38
N ALA A 117 22.16 1.62 12.82
CA ALA A 117 23.31 1.47 11.93
C ALA A 117 23.33 0.10 11.22
N SER A 118 22.99 -0.96 11.97
CA SER A 118 22.80 -2.31 11.45
C SER A 118 21.70 -2.37 10.39
N THR A 119 20.54 -1.74 10.62
CA THR A 119 19.44 -1.67 9.63
C THR A 119 19.90 -1.06 8.32
N ARG A 120 20.67 0.04 8.39
CA ARG A 120 21.20 0.68 7.19
C ARG A 120 22.20 -0.21 6.46
N GLU A 121 22.99 -0.99 7.19
CA GLU A 121 23.92 -1.96 6.60
C GLU A 121 23.18 -3.09 5.91
N THR A 122 22.23 -3.73 6.59
CA THR A 122 21.39 -4.78 5.99
C THR A 122 20.65 -4.26 4.76
N ARG A 123 20.11 -3.04 4.79
CA ARG A 123 19.45 -2.42 3.62
C ARG A 123 20.43 -2.08 2.50
N ARG A 124 21.71 -1.79 2.79
CA ARG A 124 22.74 -1.62 1.75
C ARG A 124 23.03 -2.94 1.04
N ASP A 125 23.04 -4.04 1.78
CA ASP A 125 23.35 -5.37 1.23
C ASP A 125 22.13 -6.03 0.55
N ALA A 126 20.92 -5.75 1.02
CA ALA A 126 19.68 -6.25 0.45
C ALA A 126 19.44 -5.70 -0.97
N ARG A 127 19.09 -6.58 -1.90
CA ARG A 127 18.82 -6.25 -3.31
C ARG A 127 17.33 -6.28 -3.61
N VAL A 128 16.86 -5.29 -4.35
CA VAL A 128 15.51 -5.29 -4.92
C VAL A 128 15.51 -6.24 -6.12
N ALA A 129 14.67 -7.27 -6.08
CA ALA A 129 14.54 -8.22 -7.18
C ALA A 129 14.16 -7.48 -8.47
N ASP A 130 14.74 -7.91 -9.60
CA ASP A 130 14.50 -7.34 -10.94
C ASP A 130 14.93 -5.87 -11.16
N ALA A 131 15.55 -5.21 -10.17
CA ALA A 131 15.96 -3.80 -10.28
C ALA A 131 17.49 -3.56 -10.24
N ASP A 132 18.33 -4.59 -9.98
CA ASP A 132 19.80 -4.48 -9.75
C ASP A 132 20.23 -3.32 -8.84
N ARG A 133 19.37 -2.95 -7.88
CA ARG A 133 19.58 -1.85 -6.95
C ARG A 133 19.51 -2.32 -5.52
N SER A 134 20.28 -1.68 -4.66
CA SER A 134 20.22 -1.88 -3.22
C SER A 134 18.94 -1.26 -2.65
N VAL A 135 18.37 -1.88 -1.61
CA VAL A 135 17.24 -1.30 -0.87
C VAL A 135 17.61 0.07 -0.26
N ALA A 136 18.88 0.32 0.04
CA ALA A 136 19.36 1.61 0.56
C ALA A 136 19.26 2.77 -0.45
N GLU A 137 19.12 2.46 -1.74
CA GLU A 137 18.90 3.46 -2.81
C GLU A 137 17.44 3.89 -2.94
N TYR A 138 16.56 3.38 -2.07
CA TYR A 138 15.15 3.74 -2.06
C TYR A 138 14.78 4.52 -0.79
N VAL A 139 13.85 5.45 -0.94
CA VAL A 139 13.12 6.09 0.14
C VAL A 139 11.97 5.16 0.56
N PRO A 140 11.93 4.70 1.82
CA PRO A 140 10.87 3.82 2.28
C PRO A 140 9.61 4.59 2.66
N PHE A 141 8.46 4.10 2.24
CA PHE A 141 7.15 4.50 2.73
C PHE A 141 6.41 3.28 3.25
N PHE A 142 5.81 3.37 4.43
CA PHE A 142 4.91 2.35 4.93
C PHE A 142 3.57 2.39 4.19
N LEU A 143 2.92 1.24 4.10
CA LEU A 143 1.61 1.09 3.49
C LEU A 143 0.44 1.24 4.48
N SER A 144 0.75 1.48 5.76
CA SER A 144 -0.19 1.65 6.86
C SER A 144 0.33 2.71 7.84
N PRO A 145 -0.54 3.57 8.41
CA PRO A 145 -0.16 4.48 9.50
C PRO A 145 0.06 3.74 10.83
N ASN A 146 -0.15 2.42 10.85
CA ASN A 146 0.06 1.54 12.00
C ASN A 146 1.17 0.51 11.73
N ALA A 147 2.14 0.85 10.86
CA ALA A 147 3.27 -0.03 10.59
C ALA A 147 3.96 -0.46 11.89
N THR A 148 4.42 -1.70 11.96
CA THR A 148 4.93 -2.29 13.21
C THR A 148 6.08 -1.49 13.81
N VAL A 149 7.01 -1.01 12.96
CA VAL A 149 8.11 -0.13 13.37
C VAL A 149 7.59 1.08 14.15
N TRP A 150 6.51 1.68 13.63
CA TRP A 150 5.92 2.86 14.23
C TRP A 150 5.11 2.53 15.49
N GLU A 151 4.39 1.41 15.52
CA GLU A 151 3.75 0.93 16.75
C GLU A 151 4.78 0.70 17.87
N SER A 152 5.97 0.17 17.56
CA SER A 152 7.04 0.04 18.55
C SER A 152 7.48 1.39 19.13
N VAL A 153 7.55 2.45 18.33
CA VAL A 153 7.82 3.81 18.86
C VAL A 153 6.68 4.26 19.78
N ARG A 154 5.43 4.15 19.34
CA ARG A 154 4.25 4.58 20.11
C ARG A 154 4.09 3.82 21.43
N ALA A 155 4.46 2.54 21.44
CA ALA A 155 4.39 1.67 22.61
C ALA A 155 5.67 1.70 23.46
N GLU A 156 6.66 2.55 23.13
CA GLU A 156 7.97 2.63 23.79
C GLU A 156 8.69 1.27 23.86
N GLN A 157 8.48 0.43 22.85
CA GLN A 157 9.10 -0.88 22.73
C GLN A 157 10.39 -0.79 21.90
N ALA A 158 11.42 -1.51 22.33
CA ALA A 158 12.66 -1.61 21.57
C ALA A 158 12.42 -2.36 20.25
N ASP A 159 12.60 -1.69 19.12
CA ASP A 159 12.68 -2.31 17.79
C ASP A 159 14.14 -2.27 17.30
N PRO A 160 14.75 -3.41 16.94
CA PRO A 160 16.14 -3.47 16.48
C PRO A 160 16.40 -2.65 15.20
N ARG A 161 15.34 -2.27 14.48
CA ARG A 161 15.45 -1.46 13.26
C ARG A 161 15.71 0.01 13.56
N LEU A 162 15.42 0.47 14.77
CA LEU A 162 15.44 1.87 15.16
C LEU A 162 16.65 2.23 16.04
N ALA A 163 17.09 3.48 15.93
CA ALA A 163 18.07 4.12 16.82
C ALA A 163 17.42 5.31 17.53
N LEU A 164 16.42 5.02 18.36
CA LEU A 164 15.86 6.02 19.26
C LEU A 164 16.92 6.31 20.35
N ASP A 165 17.13 7.59 20.65
CA ASP A 165 18.08 8.02 21.66
C ASP A 165 17.64 7.59 23.08
N ALA A 166 18.58 7.58 24.03
CA ALA A 166 18.28 7.24 25.44
C ALA A 166 17.35 8.24 26.13
N HIS A 167 17.10 9.40 25.50
CA HIS A 167 16.12 10.40 25.93
C HIS A 167 14.75 10.20 25.29
N GLY A 168 14.60 9.21 24.41
CA GLY A 168 13.35 8.79 23.80
C GLY A 168 12.73 9.89 22.96
N SER A 169 12.95 9.86 21.65
CA SER A 169 12.04 10.58 20.75
C SER A 169 10.63 10.03 20.98
N GLU A 170 9.77 10.81 21.61
CA GLU A 170 8.40 10.42 21.93
C GLU A 170 7.55 10.51 20.65
N ALA A 171 6.35 9.90 20.63
CA ALA A 171 5.53 9.88 19.42
C ALA A 171 5.25 11.29 18.84
N PHE A 172 5.19 12.33 19.68
CA PHE A 172 4.97 13.71 19.23
C PHE A 172 6.19 14.38 18.59
N ASP A 173 7.38 13.81 18.71
CA ASP A 173 8.58 14.30 18.03
C ASP A 173 8.63 13.89 16.55
N PHE A 174 7.68 13.07 16.12
CA PHE A 174 7.58 12.57 14.76
C PHE A 174 6.48 13.25 13.97
N VAL A 175 6.66 13.24 12.65
CA VAL A 175 5.65 13.62 11.67
C VAL A 175 5.53 12.51 10.62
N MET A 176 4.31 12.33 10.10
CA MET A 176 4.07 11.45 8.96
C MET A 176 3.95 12.27 7.69
N LEU A 177 4.87 12.08 6.76
CA LEU A 177 4.75 12.62 5.41
C LEU A 177 3.91 11.65 4.59
N VAL A 178 2.80 12.15 4.03
CA VAL A 178 1.80 11.32 3.37
C VAL A 178 1.73 11.68 1.89
N SER A 179 1.65 10.64 1.05
CA SER A 179 1.36 10.74 -0.38
C SER A 179 0.39 9.63 -0.77
N THR A 180 0.16 9.43 -2.07
CA THR A 180 -0.52 8.24 -2.59
C THR A 180 0.34 7.50 -3.60
N VAL A 181 0.07 6.21 -3.80
CA VAL A 181 0.73 5.40 -4.84
C VAL A 181 0.61 6.09 -6.21
N LYS A 182 -0.56 6.63 -6.52
CA LYS A 182 -0.81 7.38 -7.75
C LYS A 182 0.05 8.64 -7.84
N THR A 183 0.06 9.49 -6.81
CA THR A 183 0.84 10.74 -6.82
C THR A 183 2.33 10.46 -7.00
N ILE A 184 2.87 9.43 -6.34
CA ILE A 184 4.27 9.05 -6.51
C ILE A 184 4.54 8.56 -7.93
N ASN A 185 3.74 7.62 -8.45
CA ASN A 185 3.95 7.07 -9.80
C ASN A 185 3.83 8.13 -10.89
N ASP A 186 2.81 9.00 -10.82
CA ASP A 186 2.62 10.08 -11.78
C ASP A 186 3.78 11.09 -11.71
N GLY A 187 4.26 11.40 -10.50
CA GLY A 187 5.41 12.28 -10.28
C GLY A 187 6.71 11.72 -10.86
N LEU A 188 7.00 10.44 -10.63
CA LEU A 188 8.16 9.76 -11.21
C LEU A 188 8.08 9.70 -12.74
N ALA A 189 6.90 9.41 -13.29
CA ALA A 189 6.68 9.40 -14.73
C ALA A 189 6.91 10.79 -15.34
N ALA A 190 6.45 11.85 -14.69
CA ALA A 190 6.68 13.23 -15.12
C ALA A 190 8.18 13.60 -15.11
N LEU A 191 8.92 13.19 -14.06
CA LEU A 191 10.37 13.41 -13.98
C LEU A 191 11.14 12.64 -15.06
N ALA A 192 10.72 11.40 -15.36
CA ALA A 192 11.32 10.60 -16.41
C ALA A 192 11.04 11.16 -17.82
N ALA A 193 9.87 11.77 -18.01
CA ALA A 193 9.48 12.41 -19.27
C ALA A 193 10.07 13.83 -19.46
N ALA A 194 10.52 14.48 -18.38
CA ALA A 194 11.19 15.76 -18.48
C ALA A 194 12.44 15.63 -19.36
N PRO A 195 12.65 16.56 -20.32
CA PRO A 195 13.83 16.54 -21.18
C PRO A 195 15.06 16.51 -20.28
N ALA A 196 15.96 15.56 -20.52
CA ALA A 196 17.26 15.59 -19.87
C ALA A 196 17.90 16.94 -20.23
N ASP A 197 18.40 17.68 -19.24
CA ASP A 197 19.32 18.77 -19.54
C ASP A 197 20.41 18.17 -20.44
N ALA A 198 20.72 18.88 -21.53
CA ALA A 198 21.67 18.46 -22.56
C ALA A 198 23.11 18.48 -22.02
N THR A 199 23.37 17.75 -20.94
CA THR A 199 24.70 17.34 -20.54
C THR A 199 24.96 16.00 -21.22
N ASP A 200 26.00 15.97 -22.05
CA ASP A 200 26.51 14.81 -22.80
C ASP A 200 26.99 13.66 -21.88
N ASP A 201 26.17 13.22 -20.91
CA ASP A 201 26.46 12.05 -20.10
C ASP A 201 25.71 10.84 -20.68
N GLU A 202 26.46 10.02 -21.41
CA GLU A 202 26.04 8.81 -22.12
C GLU A 202 25.56 7.68 -21.17
N THR A 203 25.34 7.98 -19.89
CA THR A 203 24.78 7.04 -18.92
C THR A 203 23.32 6.73 -19.24
N PRO A 204 22.96 5.45 -19.48
CA PRO A 204 21.57 5.05 -19.67
C PRO A 204 20.73 5.46 -18.45
N ARG A 205 19.62 6.17 -18.69
CA ARG A 205 18.68 6.57 -17.62
C ARG A 205 18.06 5.30 -17.04
N VAL A 206 18.50 4.90 -15.84
CA VAL A 206 17.94 3.74 -15.13
C VAL A 206 16.46 4.04 -14.84
N PRO A 207 15.52 3.11 -15.12
CA PRO A 207 14.11 3.34 -14.85
C PRO A 207 13.87 3.66 -13.37
N SER A 208 13.34 4.84 -13.08
CA SER A 208 12.90 5.25 -11.74
C SER A 208 11.52 4.64 -11.44
N LEU A 209 11.49 3.32 -11.24
CA LEU A 209 10.28 2.58 -10.89
C LEU A 209 10.22 2.31 -9.39
N VAL A 210 9.02 2.40 -8.82
CA VAL A 210 8.79 1.97 -7.44
C VAL A 210 8.88 0.45 -7.32
N ALA A 211 9.31 -0.02 -6.15
CA ALA A 211 9.15 -1.41 -5.74
C ALA A 211 8.21 -1.49 -4.54
N VAL A 212 7.42 -2.55 -4.46
CA VAL A 212 6.57 -2.84 -3.29
C VAL A 212 7.07 -4.12 -2.67
N THR A 213 7.16 -4.16 -1.34
CA THR A 213 7.53 -5.36 -0.59
C THR A 213 6.33 -5.99 0.06
N ASN A 214 6.46 -7.26 0.45
CA ASN A 214 5.44 -7.99 1.20
C ASN A 214 5.77 -8.11 2.70
N GLY A 215 6.72 -7.30 3.19
CA GLY A 215 7.27 -7.28 4.54
C GLY A 215 8.49 -6.35 4.62
N ASP A 216 9.29 -6.43 5.69
CA ASP A 216 10.52 -5.63 5.84
C ASP A 216 11.43 -5.79 4.62
N ALA A 217 11.78 -4.70 3.95
CA ALA A 217 12.60 -4.75 2.73
C ALA A 217 14.01 -5.30 2.97
N ALA A 218 14.50 -5.31 4.21
CA ALA A 218 15.77 -5.92 4.59
C ALA A 218 15.67 -7.44 4.87
N GLY A 219 14.45 -7.99 4.90
CA GLY A 219 14.18 -9.38 5.26
C GLY A 219 14.62 -10.38 4.17
N THR A 220 15.23 -11.49 4.59
CA THR A 220 15.74 -12.54 3.67
C THR A 220 14.66 -13.21 2.83
N LEU A 221 13.44 -13.31 3.34
CA LEU A 221 12.31 -13.94 2.66
C LEU A 221 11.37 -12.94 1.97
N THR A 222 11.74 -11.65 2.00
CA THR A 222 10.91 -10.59 1.45
C THR A 222 10.87 -10.66 -0.06
N ARG A 223 9.66 -10.58 -0.60
CA ARG A 223 9.38 -10.58 -2.02
C ARG A 223 9.13 -9.14 -2.47
N PHE A 224 9.55 -8.85 -3.69
CA PHE A 224 9.40 -7.55 -4.31
C PHE A 224 8.50 -7.64 -5.54
N GLY A 225 7.63 -6.65 -5.72
CA GLY A 225 7.05 -6.29 -7.00
C GLY A 225 7.75 -5.03 -7.51
N ALA A 226 8.75 -5.18 -8.38
CA ALA A 226 9.61 -4.09 -8.87
C ALA A 226 9.25 -3.59 -10.28
N THR A 227 8.19 -4.13 -10.87
CA THR A 227 7.60 -3.62 -12.13
C THR A 227 6.20 -3.08 -11.87
N PRO A 228 5.66 -2.15 -12.67
CA PRO A 228 4.33 -1.58 -12.43
C PRO A 228 3.23 -2.63 -12.20
N ALA A 229 3.21 -3.69 -13.04
CA ALA A 229 2.22 -4.76 -12.93
C ALA A 229 2.41 -5.67 -11.70
N THR A 230 3.66 -5.89 -11.27
CA THR A 230 3.93 -6.73 -10.08
C THR A 230 3.74 -5.94 -8.79
N ALA A 231 4.11 -4.65 -8.77
CA ALA A 231 3.82 -3.72 -7.68
C ALA A 231 2.31 -3.59 -7.45
N GLU A 232 1.53 -3.35 -8.50
CA GLU A 232 0.06 -3.27 -8.42
C GLU A 232 -0.55 -4.57 -7.86
N ARG A 233 -0.14 -5.73 -8.39
CA ARG A 233 -0.61 -7.03 -7.88
C ARG A 233 -0.23 -7.23 -6.41
N MET A 234 0.96 -6.78 -6.00
CA MET A 234 1.40 -6.89 -4.61
C MET A 234 0.53 -6.03 -3.68
N LEU A 235 0.27 -4.78 -4.06
CA LEU A 235 -0.64 -3.89 -3.31
C LEU A 235 -2.05 -4.50 -3.18
N GLN A 236 -2.60 -5.03 -4.27
CA GLN A 236 -3.90 -5.73 -4.25
C GLN A 236 -3.89 -6.94 -3.30
N THR A 237 -2.79 -7.70 -3.29
CA THR A 237 -2.65 -8.86 -2.41
C THR A 237 -2.60 -8.44 -0.94
N LEU A 238 -1.82 -7.41 -0.61
CA LEU A 238 -1.68 -6.90 0.76
C LEU A 238 -3.00 -6.34 1.30
N ARG A 239 -3.81 -5.68 0.45
CA ARG A 239 -5.14 -5.17 0.85
C ARG A 239 -6.18 -6.28 1.05
N ALA A 240 -6.07 -7.36 0.28
CA ALA A 240 -6.99 -8.49 0.35
C ALA A 240 -6.65 -9.48 1.48
N GLU A 241 -5.49 -9.33 2.12
CA GLU A 241 -5.07 -10.15 3.25
C GLU A 241 -6.03 -9.97 4.44
N SER A 242 -6.45 -11.08 5.04
CA SER A 242 -7.53 -11.07 6.03
C SER A 242 -7.09 -10.60 7.42
N ASP A 243 -5.84 -10.85 7.83
CA ASP A 243 -5.29 -10.38 9.10
C ASP A 243 -4.54 -9.03 8.97
N GLY A 244 -4.16 -8.66 7.74
CA GLY A 244 -3.41 -7.46 7.44
C GLY A 244 -1.98 -7.44 8.00
N ALA A 245 -1.44 -8.59 8.43
CA ALA A 245 -0.14 -8.63 9.07
C ALA A 245 0.99 -8.18 8.12
N MET A 246 0.91 -8.56 6.85
CA MET A 246 1.94 -8.22 5.87
C MET A 246 1.92 -6.72 5.53
N ILE A 247 0.75 -6.07 5.50
CA ILE A 247 0.67 -4.63 5.18
C ILE A 247 1.29 -3.74 6.27
N LEU A 248 1.41 -4.24 7.51
CA LEU A 248 2.05 -3.52 8.62
C LEU A 248 3.58 -3.54 8.54
N GLU A 249 4.15 -4.53 7.85
CA GLU A 249 5.59 -4.65 7.62
C GLU A 249 6.00 -4.21 6.21
N ALA A 250 5.05 -4.17 5.27
CA ALA A 250 5.31 -3.88 3.88
C ALA A 250 5.65 -2.40 3.63
N GLU A 251 6.53 -2.19 2.66
CA GLU A 251 7.04 -0.90 2.24
C GLU A 251 6.77 -0.67 0.75
N LEU A 252 6.45 0.56 0.39
CA LEU A 252 6.64 1.10 -0.95
C LEU A 252 7.98 1.82 -0.99
N LEU A 253 8.84 1.39 -1.91
CA LEU A 253 10.20 1.85 -2.08
C LEU A 253 10.27 2.77 -3.31
N VAL A 254 10.59 4.04 -3.08
CA VAL A 254 10.73 5.06 -4.14
C VAL A 254 12.21 5.27 -4.45
N PRO A 255 12.66 5.13 -5.71
CA PRO A 255 14.08 5.22 -6.02
C PRO A 255 14.65 6.63 -5.82
N ASP A 256 15.90 6.69 -5.39
CA ASP A 256 16.76 7.88 -5.31
C ASP A 256 16.29 8.96 -4.33
N ALA A 257 15.25 9.69 -4.69
CA ALA A 257 14.67 10.76 -3.90
C ALA A 257 13.23 11.07 -4.30
N VAL A 258 12.44 11.59 -3.36
CA VAL A 258 11.05 12.03 -3.57
C VAL A 258 10.99 13.55 -3.47
N PRO A 259 10.64 14.29 -4.54
CA PRO A 259 10.39 15.72 -4.45
C PRO A 259 9.32 16.03 -3.41
N MET A 260 9.53 17.09 -2.62
CA MET A 260 8.57 17.45 -1.57
C MET A 260 7.18 17.77 -2.10
N GLU A 261 7.08 18.23 -3.34
CA GLU A 261 5.81 18.49 -4.04
C GLU A 261 4.90 17.25 -4.17
N LEU A 262 5.47 16.05 -4.11
CA LEU A 262 4.70 14.79 -4.13
C LEU A 262 4.12 14.42 -2.76
N ILE A 263 4.52 15.11 -1.68
CA ILE A 263 3.93 14.95 -0.35
C ILE A 263 2.68 15.83 -0.27
N THR A 264 1.51 15.20 -0.08
CA THR A 264 0.21 15.88 -0.12
C THR A 264 -0.25 16.32 1.28
N LEU A 265 0.24 15.65 2.32
CA LEU A 265 -0.17 15.92 3.69
C LEU A 265 0.97 15.63 4.69
N ILE A 266 1.04 16.45 5.75
CA ILE A 266 1.86 16.18 6.93
C ILE A 266 0.93 15.91 8.10
N GLY A 267 0.92 14.67 8.57
CA GLY A 267 0.21 14.23 9.77
C GLY A 267 1.02 14.54 11.02
N VAL A 268 0.36 15.07 12.04
CA VAL A 268 0.96 15.38 13.35
C VAL A 268 0.03 14.95 14.49
N CYS A 269 0.57 14.75 15.69
CA CYS A 269 -0.19 14.24 16.83
C CYS A 269 -1.18 15.26 17.43
N ASN A 270 -0.82 16.55 17.48
CA ASN A 270 -1.61 17.57 18.16
C ASN A 270 -1.37 18.98 17.57
N ASP A 271 -2.13 19.95 18.08
CA ASP A 271 -2.08 21.34 17.61
C ASP A 271 -0.73 22.03 17.86
N ASN A 272 -0.03 21.69 18.95
CA ASN A 272 1.28 22.27 19.27
C ASN A 272 2.34 21.86 18.24
N VAL A 273 2.35 20.58 17.87
CA VAL A 273 3.22 20.08 16.81
C VAL A 273 2.81 20.65 15.46
N ARG A 274 1.50 20.81 15.19
CA ARG A 274 1.03 21.48 13.96
C ARG A 274 1.60 22.89 13.84
N GLU A 275 1.52 23.70 14.88
CA GLU A 275 2.03 25.08 14.84
C GLU A 275 3.55 25.12 14.71
N SER A 276 4.26 24.17 15.33
CA SER A 276 5.72 24.00 15.14
C SER A 276 6.07 23.68 13.68
N VAL A 277 5.39 22.70 13.08
CA VAL A 277 5.55 22.34 11.66
C VAL A 277 5.21 23.52 10.75
N ARG A 278 4.11 24.25 11.02
CA ARG A 278 3.76 25.45 10.26
C ARG A 278 4.81 26.54 10.38
N GLY A 279 5.41 26.70 11.56
CA GLY A 279 6.56 27.59 11.77
C GLY A 279 7.72 27.26 10.85
N ILE A 280 8.09 25.98 10.76
CA ILE A 280 9.15 25.48 9.87
C ILE A 280 8.80 25.71 8.40
N LEU A 281 7.54 25.49 7.99
CA LEU A 281 7.08 25.65 6.60
C LEU A 281 7.02 27.12 6.13
N LYS A 282 7.11 28.12 7.03
CA LYS A 282 7.03 29.53 6.64
C LYS A 282 8.12 29.93 5.64
N SER A 283 9.32 29.39 5.81
CA SER A 283 10.48 29.69 4.94
C SER A 283 10.52 28.87 3.64
N SER A 284 9.59 27.94 3.43
CA SER A 284 9.54 27.10 2.24
C SER A 284 8.43 27.54 1.27
N ALA A 285 8.67 27.33 -0.03
CA ALA A 285 7.64 27.42 -1.07
C ALA A 285 6.66 26.24 -1.02
N PHE A 286 7.04 25.13 -0.38
CA PHE A 286 6.19 23.97 -0.19
C PHE A 286 5.11 24.26 0.87
N LYS A 287 3.83 24.11 0.48
CA LYS A 287 2.66 24.41 1.32
C LYS A 287 1.69 23.22 1.39
N PRO A 288 2.07 22.09 2.01
CA PRO A 288 1.19 20.95 2.16
C PRO A 288 0.07 21.24 3.16
N LYS A 289 -0.97 20.41 3.15
CA LYS A 289 -1.93 20.36 4.26
C LYS A 289 -1.22 19.79 5.49
N VAL A 290 -1.24 20.52 6.61
CA VAL A 290 -0.79 20.00 7.92
C VAL A 290 -2.02 19.67 8.75
N ALA A 291 -2.18 18.40 9.11
CA ALA A 291 -3.39 17.89 9.73
C ALA A 291 -3.06 17.14 11.02
N VAL A 292 -3.89 17.39 12.04
CA VAL A 292 -3.79 16.73 13.34
C VAL A 292 -4.57 15.42 13.25
N TYR A 293 -3.88 14.30 13.42
CA TYR A 293 -4.46 12.95 13.39
C TYR A 293 -4.03 12.18 14.64
N PRO A 294 -4.62 12.46 15.82
CA PRO A 294 -4.21 11.82 17.07
C PRO A 294 -4.20 10.28 17.01
N PRO A 295 -5.16 9.59 16.34
CA PRO A 295 -5.13 8.13 16.20
C PRO A 295 -3.88 7.56 15.52
N TRP A 296 -3.14 8.35 14.72
CA TRP A 296 -1.88 7.89 14.14
C TRP A 296 -0.72 7.94 15.13
N PHE A 297 -0.85 8.61 16.27
CA PHE A 297 0.25 8.86 17.20
C PHE A 297 0.00 8.27 18.60
N HIS A 298 -1.17 7.73 18.85
CA HIS A 298 -1.49 7.02 20.10
C HIS A 298 -1.35 5.52 19.89
N THR A 299 -1.00 4.77 20.95
CA THR A 299 -0.97 3.31 20.85
C THR A 299 -2.39 2.75 20.78
N SER A 300 -2.54 1.58 20.16
CA SER A 300 -3.83 0.86 20.12
C SER A 300 -4.35 0.46 21.51
N ALA A 301 -3.50 0.56 22.55
CA ALA A 301 -3.83 0.28 23.94
C ALA A 301 -4.35 1.51 24.73
N ASP A 302 -4.27 2.72 24.16
CA ASP A 302 -4.75 3.92 24.85
C ASP A 302 -6.29 3.96 24.82
N PRO A 303 -6.96 4.18 25.97
CA PRO A 303 -8.41 4.36 25.97
C PRO A 303 -8.78 5.64 25.21
N GLN A 304 -9.67 5.51 24.22
CA GLN A 304 -10.32 6.62 23.53
C GLN A 304 -11.19 7.46 24.46
#